data_AF-A0A8J7I558-F1
#
_entry.id   AF-A0A8J7I558-F1
#
_cell.length_a   1.000
_cell.length_b   1.000
_cell.length_c   1.000
_cell.angle_alpha   90.00
_cell.angle_beta   90.00
_cell.angle_gamma   90.00
#
_symmetry.space_group_name_H-M   'P 1'
#
loop_
_entity.id
_entity.type
_entity.pdbx_description
1 polymer ?
#
loop_
_entity_poly.entity_id
_entity_poly.type
_entity_poly.pdbx_seq_one_letter_code
_entity_poly.pdbx_strand_id
1 'polypeptide(L)'
;VLFSTDISQSPDEIYRFYKLRFQIEFIFRDAKQFTGLSDCQARDVKKLDFHFNASFTALNLAKLDAHQQQSAQKPLIFSMASVKRRALNDHLLDTFISMLDLSPTVIKSHPNYQNLRAYGVIAA
;
A
#
# COMPACT_ATOMS: atom_id res chain seq x y z
N VAL A 1 32.40 -5.53 -2.41
CA VAL A 1 32.80 -5.36 -3.84
C VAL A 1 31.53 -5.41 -4.67
N LEU A 2 31.34 -4.46 -5.60
CA LEU A 2 30.21 -4.43 -6.53
C LEU A 2 30.71 -4.73 -7.94
N PHE A 3 29.92 -5.45 -8.73
CA PHE A 3 30.24 -5.82 -10.11
C PHE A 3 29.07 -5.44 -11.02
N SER A 4 29.35 -5.10 -12.27
CA SER A 4 28.35 -4.86 -13.30
C SER A 4 28.70 -5.62 -14.57
N THR A 5 27.69 -6.06 -15.30
CA THR A 5 27.84 -6.64 -16.65
C THR A 5 27.93 -5.56 -17.73
N ASP A 6 27.57 -4.32 -17.40
CA ASP A 6 27.72 -3.17 -18.28
C ASP A 6 29.14 -2.61 -18.16
N ILE A 7 29.91 -2.76 -19.24
CA ILE A 7 31.31 -2.32 -19.32
C ILE A 7 31.45 -0.80 -19.52
N SER A 8 30.36 -0.11 -19.85
CA SER A 8 30.34 1.35 -20.04
C SER A 8 29.94 2.11 -18.78
N GLN A 9 29.44 1.40 -17.77
CA GLN A 9 28.88 1.98 -16.56
C GLN A 9 29.97 2.53 -15.63
N SER A 10 29.77 3.75 -15.14
CA SER A 10 30.72 4.35 -14.20
C SER A 10 30.63 3.70 -12.81
N PRO A 11 31.71 3.72 -12.01
CA PRO A 11 31.67 3.22 -10.64
C PRO A 11 30.60 3.90 -9.76
N ASP A 12 30.34 5.19 -9.96
CA ASP A 12 29.31 5.95 -9.25
C ASP A 12 27.88 5.51 -9.62
N GLU A 13 27.63 5.18 -10.89
CA GLU A 13 26.36 4.61 -11.35
C GLU A 13 26.11 3.24 -10.73
N ILE A 14 27.13 2.35 -10.73
CA ILE A 14 27.05 1.02 -10.10
C ILE A 14 26.64 1.17 -8.63
N TYR A 15 27.32 2.07 -7.90
CA TYR A 15 27.01 2.34 -6.50
C TYR A 15 25.58 2.87 -6.32
N ARG A 16 25.16 3.84 -7.14
CA ARG A 16 23.83 4.45 -7.07
C ARG A 16 22.73 3.42 -7.33
N PHE A 17 22.85 2.60 -8.37
CA PHE A 17 21.86 1.57 -8.68
C PHE A 17 21.81 0.48 -7.62
N TYR A 18 22.97 0.06 -7.10
CA TYR A 18 22.99 -0.91 -6.01
C TYR A 18 22.30 -0.37 -4.74
N LYS A 19 22.45 0.93 -4.45
CA LYS A 19 21.73 1.58 -3.34
C LYS A 19 20.22 1.59 -3.56
N LEU A 20 19.74 1.75 -4.79
CA LEU A 20 18.32 1.69 -5.13
C LEU A 20 17.71 0.29 -4.89
N ARG A 21 18.52 -0.78 -4.87
CA ARG A 21 18.04 -2.15 -4.61
C ARG A 21 17.27 -2.27 -3.31
N PHE A 22 17.61 -1.48 -2.28
CA PHE A 22 16.94 -1.53 -0.97
C PHE A 22 15.43 -1.21 -1.05
N GLN A 23 14.96 -0.55 -2.12
CA GLN A 23 13.53 -0.27 -2.31
C GLN A 23 12.69 -1.55 -2.36
N ILE A 24 13.26 -2.69 -2.78
CA ILE A 24 12.54 -3.98 -2.80
C ILE A 24 12.20 -4.48 -1.38
N GLU A 25 13.02 -4.13 -0.39
CA GLU A 25 12.79 -4.53 1.01
C GLU A 25 11.50 -3.89 1.56
N PHE A 26 11.17 -2.68 1.11
CA PHE A 26 9.92 -2.03 1.46
C PHE A 26 8.71 -2.75 0.87
N ILE A 27 8.83 -3.30 -0.35
CA ILE A 27 7.77 -4.11 -0.96
C ILE A 27 7.53 -5.37 -0.13
N PHE A 28 8.60 -6.10 0.22
CA PHE A 28 8.47 -7.32 1.04
C PHE A 28 7.95 -7.02 2.44
N ARG A 29 8.45 -5.99 3.12
CA ARG A 29 8.00 -5.62 4.45
C ARG A 29 6.51 -5.28 4.44
N ASP A 30 6.08 -4.42 3.54
CA ASP A 30 4.69 -3.96 3.51
C ASP A 30 3.75 -5.11 3.11
N ALA A 31 4.17 -5.98 2.18
CA ALA A 31 3.37 -7.14 1.79
C ALA A 31 3.21 -8.15 2.96
N LYS A 32 4.28 -8.43 3.70
CA LYS A 32 4.24 -9.27 4.91
C LYS A 32 3.32 -8.68 5.97
N GLN A 33 3.45 -7.39 6.25
CA GLN A 33 2.79 -6.76 7.38
C GLN A 33 1.30 -6.43 7.11
N PHE A 34 0.95 -6.12 5.86
CA PHE A 34 -0.37 -5.55 5.55
C PHE A 34 -1.20 -6.35 4.56
N THR A 35 -0.59 -7.13 3.66
CA THR A 35 -1.31 -7.91 2.64
C THR A 35 -1.12 -9.43 2.80
N GLY A 36 -0.61 -9.87 3.95
CA GLY A 36 -0.59 -11.27 4.37
C GLY A 36 0.37 -12.17 3.62
N LEU A 37 1.49 -11.64 3.07
CA LEU A 37 2.43 -12.43 2.27
C LEU A 37 2.90 -13.71 2.99
N SER A 38 3.00 -13.68 4.31
CA SER A 38 3.47 -14.80 5.15
C SER A 38 2.36 -15.57 5.87
N ASP A 39 1.09 -15.26 5.59
CA ASP A 39 -0.04 -15.85 6.32
C ASP A 39 -0.51 -17.18 5.73
N CYS A 40 -0.18 -17.46 4.47
CA CYS A 40 -0.62 -18.69 3.80
C CYS A 40 0.12 -19.92 4.31
N GLN A 41 -0.65 -20.90 4.78
CA GLN A 41 -0.16 -22.19 5.26
C GLN A 41 -0.49 -23.34 4.30
N ALA A 42 -0.85 -23.04 3.06
CA ALA A 42 -1.12 -24.06 2.05
C ALA A 42 0.14 -24.88 1.74
N ARG A 43 -0.06 -26.16 1.44
CA ARG A 43 1.03 -27.09 1.06
C ARG A 43 1.08 -27.38 -0.44
N ASP A 44 0.11 -26.87 -1.18
CA ASP A 44 0.02 -27.00 -2.62
C ASP A 44 0.74 -25.83 -3.31
N VAL A 45 1.59 -26.14 -4.28
CA VAL A 45 2.43 -25.15 -4.96
C VAL A 45 1.60 -24.10 -5.70
N LYS A 46 0.50 -24.49 -6.35
CA LYS A 46 -0.36 -23.55 -7.09
C LYS A 46 -1.09 -22.61 -6.15
N LYS A 47 -1.53 -23.11 -4.99
CA LYS A 47 -2.17 -22.27 -3.95
C LYS A 47 -1.18 -21.27 -3.34
N LEU A 48 0.07 -21.68 -3.11
CA LEU A 48 1.12 -20.78 -2.64
C LEU A 48 1.43 -19.70 -3.67
N ASP A 49 1.63 -20.09 -4.93
CA ASP A 49 1.88 -19.15 -6.03
C ASP A 49 0.74 -18.12 -6.18
N PHE A 50 -0.51 -18.59 -6.19
CA PHE A 50 -1.67 -17.70 -6.22
C PHE A 50 -1.68 -16.72 -5.03
N HIS A 51 -1.42 -17.20 -3.81
CA HIS A 51 -1.41 -16.36 -2.62
C HIS A 51 -0.34 -15.27 -2.67
N PHE A 52 0.89 -15.62 -3.05
CA PHE A 52 1.97 -14.64 -3.17
C PHE A 52 1.64 -13.57 -4.21
N ASN A 53 1.13 -13.98 -5.38
CA ASN A 53 0.70 -13.05 -6.42
C ASN A 53 -0.45 -12.16 -5.95
N ALA A 54 -1.44 -12.70 -5.25
CA ALA A 54 -2.55 -11.92 -4.69
C ALA A 54 -2.06 -10.90 -3.66
N SER A 55 -1.15 -11.30 -2.77
CA SER A 55 -0.57 -10.44 -1.74
C SER A 55 0.19 -9.24 -2.33
N PHE A 56 1.01 -9.46 -3.37
CA PHE A 56 1.67 -8.36 -4.08
C PHE A 56 0.72 -7.55 -4.95
N THR A 57 -0.28 -8.17 -5.56
CA THR A 57 -1.30 -7.47 -6.35
C THR A 57 -2.08 -6.47 -5.49
N ALA A 58 -2.47 -6.87 -4.27
CA ALA A 58 -3.13 -5.96 -3.33
C ALA A 58 -2.25 -4.75 -2.97
N LEU A 59 -0.94 -4.97 -2.74
CA LEU A 59 0.01 -3.89 -2.48
C LEU A 59 0.17 -2.95 -3.69
N ASN A 60 0.26 -3.51 -4.90
CA ASN A 60 0.37 -2.73 -6.12
C ASN A 60 -0.89 -1.90 -6.39
N LEU A 61 -2.08 -2.45 -6.14
CA LEU A 61 -3.33 -1.72 -6.27
C LEU A 61 -3.40 -0.54 -5.29
N ALA A 62 -2.99 -0.75 -4.03
CA ALA A 62 -2.90 0.33 -3.04
C ALA A 62 -1.95 1.45 -3.48
N LYS A 63 -0.78 1.10 -4.06
CA LYS A 63 0.16 2.09 -4.59
C LYS A 63 -0.39 2.82 -5.81
N LEU A 64 -1.08 2.11 -6.71
CA LEU A 64 -1.71 2.69 -7.89
C LEU A 64 -2.78 3.72 -7.50
N ASP A 65 -3.64 3.38 -6.55
CA ASP A 65 -4.67 4.31 -6.03
C ASP A 65 -4.03 5.56 -5.41
N ALA A 66 -2.96 5.39 -4.62
CA ALA A 66 -2.22 6.52 -4.06
C ALA A 66 -1.58 7.41 -5.14
N HIS A 67 -1.05 6.81 -6.20
CA HIS A 67 -0.52 7.54 -7.36
C HIS A 67 -1.61 8.32 -8.11
N GLN A 68 -2.81 7.75 -8.26
CA GLN A 68 -3.94 8.43 -8.93
C GLN A 68 -4.50 9.60 -8.12
N GLN A 69 -4.46 9.51 -6.79
CA GLN A 69 -4.90 10.58 -5.88
C GLN A 69 -3.86 11.71 -5.73
N GLN A 70 -2.66 11.56 -6.29
CA GLN A 70 -1.58 12.53 -6.17
C GLN A 70 -1.78 13.71 -7.12
N SER A 71 -1.72 14.93 -6.60
CA SER A 71 -1.56 16.14 -7.42
C SER A 71 -0.12 16.25 -7.92
N ALA A 72 0.09 16.64 -9.19
CA ALA A 72 1.39 16.70 -9.87
C ALA A 72 2.49 17.55 -9.17
N GLN A 73 2.12 18.33 -8.15
CA GLN A 73 2.99 19.32 -7.48
C GLN A 73 3.65 18.82 -6.19
N LYS A 74 3.29 17.63 -5.66
CA LYS A 74 3.85 17.12 -4.39
C LYS A 74 4.47 15.73 -4.57
N PRO A 75 5.53 15.39 -3.80
CA PRO A 75 6.09 14.04 -3.81
C PRO A 75 5.05 13.01 -3.35
N LEU A 76 5.11 11.79 -3.90
CA LEU A 76 4.25 10.70 -3.45
C LEU A 76 4.61 10.36 -2.00
N ILE A 77 3.65 10.53 -1.11
CA ILE A 77 3.72 10.04 0.25
C ILE A 77 2.85 8.81 0.33
N PHE A 78 3.47 7.64 0.53
CA PHE A 78 2.76 6.37 0.63
C PHE A 78 3.09 5.66 1.95
N SER A 79 2.05 5.19 2.63
CA SER A 79 2.15 4.33 3.81
C SER A 79 1.05 3.29 3.75
N MET A 80 1.43 2.01 3.66
CA MET A 80 0.45 0.93 3.63
C MET A 80 -0.35 0.84 4.94
N ALA A 81 0.24 1.24 6.07
CA ALA A 81 -0.47 1.37 7.35
C ALA A 81 -1.60 2.41 7.26
N SER A 82 -1.34 3.55 6.62
CA SER A 82 -2.33 4.60 6.38
C SER A 82 -3.45 4.13 5.45
N VAL A 83 -3.13 3.41 4.38
CA VAL A 83 -4.11 2.82 3.47
C VAL A 83 -5.01 1.83 4.22
N LYS A 84 -4.42 0.87 4.95
CA LYS A 84 -5.16 -0.12 5.74
C LYS A 84 -6.08 0.55 6.76
N ARG A 85 -5.63 1.62 7.41
CA ARG A 85 -6.43 2.35 8.38
C ARG A 85 -7.61 3.08 7.74
N ARG A 86 -7.40 3.74 6.60
CA ARG A 86 -8.49 4.36 5.84
C ARG A 86 -9.54 3.32 5.42
N ALA A 87 -9.11 2.17 4.91
CA ALA A 87 -10.03 1.08 4.56
C ALA A 87 -10.83 0.56 5.76
N LEU A 88 -10.18 0.43 6.93
CA LEU A 88 -10.87 0.07 8.17
C LEU A 88 -11.89 1.14 8.58
N ASN A 89 -11.52 2.41 8.53
CA ASN A 89 -12.42 3.51 8.88
C ASN A 89 -13.63 3.56 7.93
N ASP A 90 -13.40 3.39 6.63
CA ASP A 90 -14.47 3.31 5.63
C ASP A 90 -15.44 2.17 5.98
N HIS A 91 -14.92 0.99 6.31
CA HIS A 91 -15.73 -0.15 6.73
C HIS A 91 -16.51 0.10 8.03
N LEU A 92 -15.89 0.73 9.04
CA LEU A 92 -16.54 1.06 10.30
C LEU A 92 -17.65 2.10 10.12
N LEU A 93 -17.39 3.13 9.31
CA LEU A 93 -18.38 4.17 9.01
C LEU A 93 -19.58 3.57 8.25
N ASP A 94 -19.34 2.74 7.24
CA ASP A 94 -20.41 2.04 6.53
C ASP A 94 -21.21 1.11 7.47
N THR A 95 -20.52 0.45 8.40
CA THR A 95 -21.15 -0.38 9.43
C THR A 95 -22.05 0.45 10.35
N PHE A 96 -21.57 1.59 10.87
CA PHE A 96 -22.40 2.46 11.71
C PHE A 96 -23.58 3.05 10.96
N ILE A 97 -23.37 3.48 9.71
CA ILE A 97 -24.44 4.00 8.85
C ILE A 97 -25.54 2.93 8.71
N SER A 98 -25.15 1.68 8.40
CA SER A 98 -26.11 0.59 8.22
C SER A 98 -26.77 0.14 9.52
N MET A 99 -26.02 -0.02 10.60
CA MET A 99 -26.51 -0.61 11.85
C MET A 99 -27.37 0.36 12.67
N LEU A 100 -27.16 1.67 12.49
CA LEU A 100 -27.96 2.73 13.14
C LEU A 100 -29.04 3.29 12.23
N ASP A 101 -29.26 2.69 11.05
CA ASP A 101 -30.25 3.11 10.05
C ASP A 101 -30.13 4.59 9.64
N LEU A 102 -28.89 5.05 9.46
CA LEU A 102 -28.59 6.41 9.04
C LEU A 102 -28.63 6.52 7.51
N SER A 103 -29.02 7.69 7.00
CA SER A 103 -28.97 7.95 5.55
C SER A 103 -27.52 8.01 5.04
N PRO A 104 -27.07 7.10 4.15
CA PRO A 104 -25.71 7.10 3.65
C PRO A 104 -25.37 8.37 2.88
N THR A 105 -26.31 8.87 2.08
CA THR A 105 -26.11 10.08 1.26
C THR A 105 -25.84 11.30 2.13
N VAL A 106 -26.62 11.48 3.20
CA VAL A 106 -26.45 12.61 4.12
C VAL A 106 -25.10 12.51 4.83
N ILE A 107 -24.78 11.35 5.40
CA ILE A 107 -23.54 11.17 6.18
C ILE A 107 -22.30 11.30 5.29
N LYS A 108 -22.27 10.65 4.12
CA LYS A 108 -21.11 10.67 3.21
C LYS A 108 -20.89 12.04 2.56
N SER A 109 -21.95 12.84 2.41
CA SER A 109 -21.86 14.21 1.88
C SER A 109 -21.37 15.23 2.90
N HIS A 110 -21.36 14.88 4.20
CA HIS A 110 -20.98 15.79 5.27
C HIS A 110 -19.50 16.21 5.14
N PRO A 111 -19.14 17.51 5.34
CA PRO A 111 -17.77 18.00 5.16
C PRO A 111 -16.73 17.29 6.05
N ASN A 112 -17.12 16.89 7.26
CA ASN A 112 -16.26 16.14 8.18
C ASN A 112 -16.12 14.64 7.85
N TYR A 113 -16.83 14.10 6.85
CA TYR A 113 -16.74 12.68 6.50
C TYR A 113 -15.30 12.31 6.15
N GLN A 114 -14.60 13.14 5.37
CA GLN A 114 -13.19 12.90 5.03
C GLN A 114 -12.26 12.91 6.24
N ASN A 115 -12.55 13.72 7.27
CA ASN A 115 -11.78 13.73 8.52
C ASN A 115 -11.95 12.41 9.27
N LEU A 116 -13.16 11.84 9.28
CA LEU A 116 -13.42 10.53 9.89
C LEU A 116 -12.73 9.40 9.11
N ARG A 117 -12.76 9.45 7.77
CA ARG A 117 -12.00 8.50 6.94
C ARG A 117 -10.50 8.56 7.19
N ALA A 118 -9.97 9.77 7.36
CA ALA A 118 -8.56 10.02 7.64
C ALA A 118 -8.18 9.83 9.12
N TYR A 119 -9.12 9.47 9.99
CA TYR A 119 -8.86 9.38 11.43
C TYR A 119 -7.75 8.36 11.75
N GLY A 120 -6.72 8.80 12.47
CA GLY A 120 -5.57 7.99 12.86
C GLY A 120 -4.62 7.61 11.72
N VAL A 121 -4.86 8.07 10.49
CA VAL A 121 -3.89 7.97 9.39
C VAL A 121 -2.60 8.65 9.81
N ILE A 122 -1.45 8.02 9.54
CA ILE A 122 -0.15 8.61 9.87
C ILE A 122 0.05 9.81 8.94
N ALA A 123 0.12 11.01 9.52
CA ALA A 123 0.56 12.21 8.81
C ALA A 123 2.03 12.03 8.47
N ALA A 124 2.37 12.31 7.21
CA ALA A 124 3.76 12.37 6.76
C ALA A 124 4.26 13.81 6.73
#